data_AF-F2DGX9-F1
#
_entry.id   AF-F2DGX9-F1
#
_cell.length_a   1.000
_cell.length_b   1.000
_cell.length_c   1.000
_cell.angle_alpha   90.00
_cell.angle_beta   90.00
_cell.angle_gamma   90.00
#
_symmetry.space_group_name_H-M   'P 1'
#
loop_
_entity.id
_entity.type
_entity.pdbx_description
1 polymer ?
#
loop_
_entity_poly.entity_id
_entity_poly.type
_entity_poly.pdbx_seq_one_letter_code
_entity_poly.pdbx_strand_id
1 'polypeptide(L)'
;MKMKRCIAASILLMLALLVAGHPSVTADDVGTILLPSKGKDQVVMEAPRPWKCCDVTSCTKSDPPACTCEDVVDSCAATCKLCRPLSPPRCVCLDQYTGEPGPKCTEVDVAGGGN
;
A
#
# COMPACT_ATOMS: atom_id res chain seq x y z
N MET A 1 39.35 -19.83 36.99
CA MET A 1 39.83 -19.03 35.85
C MET A 1 39.05 -19.40 34.59
N LYS A 2 38.29 -18.48 33.97
CA LYS A 2 37.84 -18.57 32.57
C LYS A 2 37.52 -17.15 32.06
N MET A 3 38.21 -16.75 31.00
CA MET A 3 38.35 -15.39 30.47
C MET A 3 37.09 -14.99 29.66
N LYS A 4 36.47 -13.85 29.99
CA LYS A 4 36.54 -12.53 29.29
C LYS A 4 36.21 -12.57 27.79
N ARG A 5 35.11 -11.92 27.41
CA ARG A 5 34.87 -11.45 26.03
C ARG A 5 34.50 -9.97 26.05
N CYS A 6 35.34 -9.22 25.36
CA CYS A 6 35.45 -7.78 25.36
C CYS A 6 34.34 -7.15 24.51
N ILE A 7 33.26 -6.68 25.15
CA ILE A 7 32.22 -5.89 24.47
C ILE A 7 32.74 -4.47 24.12
N ALA A 8 33.82 -4.02 24.78
CA ALA A 8 34.39 -2.69 24.59
C ALA A 8 35.21 -2.50 23.30
N ALA A 9 35.58 -3.56 22.57
CA ALA A 9 36.44 -3.43 21.40
C ALA A 9 35.69 -3.02 20.11
N SER A 10 34.36 -3.13 20.08
CA SER A 10 33.58 -2.87 18.85
C SER A 10 33.20 -1.41 18.65
N ILE A 11 33.32 -0.56 19.69
CA ILE A 11 32.84 0.83 19.66
C ILE A 11 33.92 1.80 19.11
N LEU A 12 35.17 1.34 18.95
CA LEU A 12 36.32 2.19 18.59
C LEU A 12 36.59 2.34 17.08
N LEU A 13 35.72 1.83 16.18
CA LEU A 13 35.98 1.82 14.73
C LEU A 13 35.02 2.70 13.91
N MET A 14 34.60 3.86 14.41
CA MET A 14 33.85 4.86 13.62
C MET A 14 34.42 6.28 13.76
N LEU A 15 35.76 6.40 13.80
CA LEU A 15 36.45 7.67 13.60
C LEU A 15 37.38 7.57 12.39
N ALA A 16 36.87 7.96 11.22
CA ALA A 16 37.68 8.40 10.09
C ALA A 16 36.94 9.51 9.35
N LEU A 17 37.17 10.74 9.82
CA LEU A 17 36.84 11.99 9.14
C LEU A 17 37.63 12.08 7.83
N LEU A 18 36.95 12.17 6.68
CA LEU A 18 37.55 12.73 5.47
C LEU A 18 37.09 14.19 5.30
N VAL A 19 37.98 15.04 5.80
CA VAL A 19 38.33 16.40 5.38
C VAL A 19 37.64 16.94 4.12
N ALA A 20 36.99 18.08 4.33
CA ALA A 20 36.90 19.29 3.49
C ALA A 20 36.98 19.15 1.96
N GLY A 21 35.86 19.48 1.32
CA GLY A 21 35.82 19.99 -0.04
C GLY A 21 34.65 20.97 -0.19
N HIS A 22 34.85 22.22 0.23
CA HIS A 22 34.06 23.31 -0.36
C HIS A 22 34.83 23.83 -1.57
N PRO A 23 34.19 23.84 -2.73
CA PRO A 23 34.13 25.06 -3.51
C PRO A 23 32.69 25.52 -3.62
N SER A 24 32.46 26.74 -3.14
CA SER A 24 31.34 27.57 -3.55
C SER A 24 31.29 27.61 -5.08
N VAL A 25 30.28 26.97 -5.67
CA VAL A 25 29.95 27.20 -7.08
C VAL A 25 28.95 28.34 -7.10
N THR A 26 29.33 29.32 -7.91
CA THR A 26 28.65 30.56 -8.24
C THR A 26 27.16 30.38 -8.52
N ALA A 27 26.37 31.34 -8.05
CA ALA A 27 25.06 31.63 -8.61
C ALA A 27 25.21 31.86 -10.12
N ASP A 28 24.67 30.95 -10.93
CA ASP A 28 23.92 31.23 -12.15
C ASP A 28 23.51 29.89 -12.76
N ASP A 29 22.35 29.38 -12.36
CA ASP A 29 21.45 28.67 -13.27
C ASP A 29 20.11 28.63 -12.55
N VAL A 30 19.17 29.45 -13.01
CA VAL A 30 17.76 29.22 -12.77
C VAL A 30 17.41 27.93 -13.51
N GLY A 31 17.82 26.82 -12.90
CA GLY A 31 17.38 25.49 -13.26
C GLY A 31 15.88 25.51 -13.08
N THR A 32 15.19 25.84 -14.17
CA THR A 32 13.76 25.70 -14.32
C THR A 32 13.50 24.27 -13.89
N ILE A 33 12.96 24.11 -12.68
CA ILE A 33 12.48 22.83 -12.19
C ILE A 33 11.38 22.46 -13.18
N LEU A 34 11.78 21.75 -14.23
CA LEU A 34 10.88 21.09 -15.14
C LEU A 34 10.29 19.97 -14.30
N LEU A 35 9.23 20.29 -13.57
CA LEU A 35 8.31 19.29 -13.08
C LEU A 35 7.85 18.53 -14.33
N PRO A 36 8.11 17.21 -14.45
CA PRO A 36 7.52 16.44 -15.53
C PRO A 36 6.01 16.39 -15.27
N SER A 37 5.30 17.35 -15.85
CA SER A 37 3.88 17.23 -16.10
C SER A 37 3.73 16.37 -17.35
N LYS A 38 2.97 15.28 -17.22
CA LYS A 38 2.44 14.41 -18.28
C LYS A 38 3.21 13.10 -18.51
N GLY A 39 2.58 12.04 -18.05
CA GLY A 39 2.92 10.65 -18.34
C GLY A 39 1.92 9.69 -17.68
N LYS A 40 0.62 9.89 -17.96
CA LYS A 40 -0.36 8.79 -17.89
C LYS A 40 0.20 7.69 -18.78
N ASP A 41 0.77 6.68 -18.15
CA ASP A 41 0.95 5.28 -18.58
C ASP A 41 2.06 4.65 -17.73
N GLN A 42 2.05 4.94 -16.43
CA GLN A 42 2.57 3.96 -15.49
C GLN A 42 1.58 2.81 -15.57
N VAL A 43 1.95 1.77 -16.32
CA VAL A 43 1.26 0.48 -16.31
C VAL A 43 1.51 -0.10 -14.92
N VAL A 44 0.83 0.46 -13.92
CA VAL A 44 0.69 -0.18 -12.62
C VAL A 44 -0.05 -1.45 -12.97
N MET A 45 0.68 -2.56 -12.98
CA MET A 45 0.08 -3.89 -13.07
C MET A 45 -0.84 -3.96 -11.84
N GLU A 46 -2.12 -3.60 -12.01
CA GLU A 46 -3.08 -3.60 -10.93
C GLU A 46 -3.13 -5.02 -10.39
N ALA A 47 -2.71 -5.19 -9.14
CA ALA A 47 -2.81 -6.47 -8.49
C ALA A 47 -4.28 -6.94 -8.56
N PRO A 48 -4.55 -8.24 -8.78
CA PRO A 48 -5.93 -8.71 -8.82
C PRO A 48 -6.61 -8.40 -7.48
N ARG A 49 -7.87 -7.97 -7.55
CA ARG A 49 -8.66 -7.65 -6.35
C ARG A 49 -8.90 -8.92 -5.52
N PRO A 50 -8.90 -8.83 -4.17
CA PRO A 50 -9.10 -9.99 -3.30
C PRO A 50 -10.52 -10.58 -3.36
N TRP A 51 -11.52 -9.82 -3.82
CA TRP A 51 -12.93 -10.21 -3.95
C TRP A 51 -13.47 -9.89 -5.35
N LYS A 52 -14.56 -10.57 -5.76
CA LYS A 52 -15.22 -10.37 -7.07
C LYS A 52 -16.27 -9.24 -7.04
N CYS A 53 -17.03 -9.17 -5.96
CA CYS A 53 -18.02 -8.13 -5.64
C CYS A 53 -17.92 -7.83 -4.14
N CYS A 54 -18.44 -6.70 -3.68
CA CYS A 54 -18.45 -6.37 -2.26
C CYS A 54 -19.62 -5.45 -1.85
N ASP A 55 -20.50 -5.94 -0.98
CA ASP A 55 -21.67 -5.21 -0.47
C ASP A 55 -21.29 -4.17 0.59
N VAL A 56 -20.33 -4.47 1.47
CA VAL A 56 -19.85 -3.55 2.51
C VAL A 56 -18.37 -3.22 2.30
N THR A 57 -18.12 -2.03 1.77
CA THR A 57 -16.77 -1.55 1.42
C THR A 57 -16.35 -0.40 2.33
N SER A 58 -15.15 -0.49 2.89
CA SER A 58 -14.52 0.60 3.64
C SER A 58 -13.29 1.08 2.88
N CYS A 59 -13.24 2.36 2.50
CA CYS A 59 -12.18 2.92 1.67
C CYS A 59 -11.60 4.22 2.26
N THR A 60 -10.31 4.46 2.04
CA THR A 60 -9.67 5.76 2.33
C THR A 60 -10.14 6.84 1.36
N LYS A 61 -10.04 8.11 1.78
CA LYS A 61 -10.32 9.28 0.93
C LYS A 61 -9.06 9.72 0.15
N SER A 62 -8.43 8.81 -0.58
CA SER A 62 -7.22 9.04 -1.39
C SER A 62 -7.46 8.67 -2.85
N ASP A 63 -6.59 9.14 -3.75
CA ASP A 63 -6.63 8.81 -5.19
C ASP A 63 -5.32 8.11 -5.62
N PRO A 64 -5.31 6.77 -5.82
CA PRO A 64 -6.42 5.83 -5.68
C PRO A 64 -6.78 5.51 -4.20
N PRO A 65 -8.01 5.06 -3.92
CA PRO A 65 -8.42 4.67 -2.58
C PRO A 65 -7.80 3.33 -2.18
N ALA A 66 -7.52 3.16 -0.90
CA ALA A 66 -7.23 1.85 -0.32
C ALA A 66 -8.52 1.33 0.34
N CYS A 67 -9.03 0.21 -0.18
CA CYS A 67 -10.31 -0.37 0.17
C CYS A 67 -10.16 -1.75 0.84
N THR A 68 -11.07 -2.08 1.74
CA THR A 68 -11.28 -3.42 2.32
C THR A 68 -12.74 -3.84 2.14
N CYS A 69 -12.97 -5.14 1.97
CA CYS A 69 -14.31 -5.70 1.92
C CYS A 69 -14.67 -6.37 3.24
N GLU A 70 -15.79 -5.96 3.83
CA GLU A 70 -16.24 -6.41 5.15
C GLU A 70 -17.34 -7.49 5.06
N ASP A 71 -17.60 -7.97 3.84
CA ASP A 71 -18.58 -9.03 3.60
C ASP A 71 -18.18 -10.32 4.33
N VAL A 72 -19.16 -10.88 5.03
CA VAL A 72 -19.05 -12.18 5.67
C VAL A 72 -19.54 -13.25 4.69
N VAL A 73 -18.64 -14.15 4.31
CA VAL A 73 -18.88 -15.20 3.30
C VAL A 73 -18.64 -16.57 3.89
N ASP A 74 -19.23 -17.61 3.30
CA ASP A 74 -19.00 -19.01 3.74
C ASP A 74 -17.61 -19.53 3.36
N SER A 75 -16.96 -18.90 2.38
CA SER A 75 -15.57 -19.19 2.00
C SER A 75 -14.96 -17.97 1.33
N CYS A 76 -13.73 -17.60 1.70
CA CYS A 76 -13.03 -16.52 1.01
C CYS A 76 -12.70 -16.92 -0.43
N ALA A 77 -12.68 -15.93 -1.33
CA ALA A 77 -12.20 -16.12 -2.69
C ALA A 77 -10.72 -16.55 -2.70
N ALA A 78 -10.30 -17.32 -3.71
CA ALA A 78 -8.92 -17.79 -3.84
C ALA A 78 -7.89 -16.64 -3.97
N THR A 79 -8.35 -15.46 -4.37
CA THR A 79 -7.57 -14.22 -4.46
C THR A 79 -7.33 -13.55 -3.12
N CYS A 80 -8.10 -13.90 -2.08
CA CYS A 80 -7.91 -13.39 -0.72
C CYS A 80 -6.78 -14.16 -0.02
N LYS A 81 -5.71 -13.45 0.35
CA LYS A 81 -4.53 -14.00 1.02
C LYS A 81 -4.76 -14.18 2.50
N LEU A 82 -5.44 -13.23 3.15
CA LEU A 82 -5.74 -13.26 4.57
C LEU A 82 -7.24 -13.46 4.81
N CYS A 83 -7.65 -14.73 4.81
CA CYS A 83 -9.00 -15.14 5.17
C CYS A 83 -9.11 -15.36 6.68
N ARG A 84 -9.90 -14.55 7.39
CA ARG A 84 -10.14 -14.71 8.82
C ARG A 84 -11.45 -15.47 9.08
N PRO A 85 -11.42 -16.62 9.77
CA PRO A 85 -12.64 -17.27 10.23
C PRO A 85 -13.30 -16.46 11.35
N LEU A 86 -14.62 -16.32 11.31
CA LEU A 86 -15.43 -15.73 12.37
C LEU A 86 -16.12 -16.83 13.19
N SER A 87 -16.87 -17.68 12.50
CA SER A 87 -17.58 -18.84 13.05
C SER A 87 -17.89 -19.79 11.90
N PRO A 88 -17.59 -21.10 11.94
CA PRO A 88 -17.80 -21.96 10.78
C PRO A 88 -19.25 -21.91 10.25
N PRO A 89 -19.48 -21.76 8.93
CA PRO A 89 -18.50 -21.59 7.84
C PRO A 89 -18.07 -20.13 7.57
N ARG A 90 -18.65 -19.16 8.28
CA ARG A 90 -18.46 -17.72 8.09
C ARG A 90 -17.02 -17.25 8.27
N CYS A 91 -16.52 -16.56 7.26
CA CYS A 91 -15.20 -15.95 7.18
C CYS A 91 -15.30 -14.53 6.60
N VAL A 92 -14.25 -13.73 6.76
CA VAL A 92 -14.11 -12.40 6.16
C VAL A 92 -12.72 -12.25 5.55
N CYS A 93 -12.63 -11.61 4.40
CA CYS A 93 -11.34 -11.28 3.79
C CYS A 93 -10.76 -10.01 4.45
N LEU A 94 -9.50 -10.06 4.87
CA LEU A 94 -8.82 -8.93 5.50
C LEU A 94 -7.83 -8.22 4.57
N ASP A 95 -7.73 -8.65 3.31
CA ASP A 95 -6.85 -8.03 2.34
C ASP A 95 -7.29 -6.60 2.04
N GLN A 96 -6.31 -5.70 1.93
CA GLN A 96 -6.52 -4.36 1.42
C GLN A 96 -6.21 -4.32 -0.08
N TYR A 97 -7.05 -3.63 -0.84
CA TYR A 97 -6.89 -3.41 -2.27
C TYR A 97 -6.76 -1.92 -2.56
N THR A 98 -5.78 -1.52 -3.37
CA THR A 98 -5.64 -0.15 -3.85
C THR A 98 -6.33 0.00 -5.20
N GLY A 99 -7.42 0.76 -5.25
CA GLY A 99 -8.24 0.98 -6.43
C GLY A 99 -9.74 0.85 -6.14
N GLU A 100 -10.54 0.90 -7.20
CA GLU A 100 -12.00 0.79 -7.10
C GLU A 100 -12.42 -0.54 -6.47
N PRO A 101 -13.32 -0.58 -5.48
CA PRO A 101 -13.68 -1.82 -4.77
C PRO A 101 -14.54 -2.77 -5.60
N GLY A 102 -15.19 -2.29 -6.67
CA GLY A 102 -16.02 -3.10 -7.57
C GLY A 102 -17.52 -2.99 -7.38
N PRO A 103 -18.27 -3.83 -8.10
CA PRO A 103 -19.72 -3.86 -7.98
C PRO A 103 -20.16 -4.44 -6.63
N LYS A 104 -21.39 -4.12 -6.25
CA LYS A 104 -22.13 -4.80 -5.18
C LYS A 104 -22.43 -6.24 -5.57
N CYS A 105 -22.51 -7.13 -4.59
CA CYS A 105 -22.90 -8.52 -4.80
C CYS A 105 -24.42 -8.66 -4.92
N THR A 106 -25.15 -7.87 -4.13
CA THR A 106 -26.61 -7.83 -4.19
C THR A 106 -27.04 -6.90 -5.32
N GLU A 107 -27.83 -7.41 -6.27
CA GLU A 107 -28.51 -6.57 -7.25
C GLU A 107 -29.49 -5.67 -6.50
N VAL A 108 -29.22 -4.37 -6.47
CA VAL A 108 -30.25 -3.42 -6.06
C VAL A 108 -31.19 -3.33 -7.25
N ASP A 109 -32.40 -3.86 -7.12
CA ASP A 109 -33.48 -3.57 -8.07
C ASP A 109 -33.56 -2.05 -8.20
N VAL A 110 -33.00 -1.49 -9.28
CA VAL A 110 -33.17 -0.09 -9.63
C VAL A 110 -34.61 0.06 -10.10
N ALA A 111 -35.53 0.07 -9.14
CA ALA A 111 -36.92 0.40 -9.37
C ALA A 111 -37.00 1.89 -9.70
N GLY A 112 -37.14 2.19 -10.99
CA GLY A 112 -37.86 3.37 -11.47
C GLY A 112 -37.11 4.70 -11.42
N GLY A 113 -36.18 4.91 -12.36
CA GLY A 113 -35.84 6.25 -12.83
C GLY A 113 -36.70 6.63 -14.04
N GLY A 114 -37.68 7.52 -13.85
CA GLY A 114 -38.41 8.12 -14.95
C GLY A 114 -39.58 9.01 -14.50
N ASN A 115 -39.31 10.32 -14.38
CA ASN A 115 -40.25 11.41 -14.67
C ASN A 115 -39.45 12.55 -15.28
#